data_AF-A0A7S0W338-F1
#
_entry.id   AF-A0A7S0W338-F1
#
_cell.length_a   1.000
_cell.length_b   1.000
_cell.length_c   1.000
_cell.angle_alpha   90.00
_cell.angle_beta   90.00
_cell.angle_gamma   90.00
#
_symmetry.space_group_name_H-M   'P 1'
#
loop_
_entity.id
_entity.type
_entity.pdbx_description
1 polymer ?
#
loop_
_entity_poly.entity_id
_entity_poly.type
_entity_poly.pdbx_seq_one_letter_code
_entity_poly.pdbx_strand_id
1 'polypeptide(L)'
;GPTVVSEQAGVVRVNCIDCLDRTNLAQSVLARWMLGVQLEAVGAVTPSERDAISHGSAHCFSLLQEGHKGIWADHGDAVSMQYAGSQALRSDLARTGKRTLHGVLADGVCSVQRYISKNLFDSSLQDMTDMITSVPT
;
A
#
# COMPACT_ATOMS: atom_id res chain seq x y z
N GLY A 1 19.99 17.22 26.61
CA GLY A 1 18.90 16.58 25.87
C GLY A 1 19.36 16.32 24.45
N PRO A 2 18.65 15.49 23.67
CA PRO A 2 18.99 15.28 22.26
C PRO A 2 18.85 16.60 21.48
N THR A 3 19.85 16.92 20.66
CA THR A 3 19.83 18.10 19.77
C THR A 3 19.04 17.76 18.53
N VAL A 4 18.02 18.57 18.20
CA VAL A 4 17.21 18.39 17.00
C VAL A 4 18.03 18.82 15.78
N VAL A 5 18.18 17.92 14.80
CA VAL A 5 18.97 18.15 13.58
C VAL A 5 18.10 18.72 12.44
N SER A 6 16.87 18.24 12.31
CA SER A 6 15.91 18.68 11.29
C SER A 6 14.48 18.34 11.71
N GLU A 7 13.53 19.17 11.30
CA GLU A 7 12.09 18.98 11.55
C GLU A 7 11.34 18.85 10.22
N GLN A 8 10.27 18.05 10.22
CA GLN A 8 9.41 17.88 9.05
C GLN A 8 8.53 19.12 8.85
N ALA A 9 8.80 19.88 7.78
CA ALA A 9 8.08 21.11 7.48
C ALA A 9 6.72 20.91 6.78
N GLY A 10 6.39 19.70 6.33
CA GLY A 10 5.16 19.46 5.59
C GLY A 10 4.84 17.98 5.36
N VAL A 11 3.63 17.73 4.88
CA VAL A 11 3.09 16.38 4.64
C VAL A 11 2.55 16.26 3.22
N VAL A 12 2.76 15.09 2.60
CA VAL A 12 2.19 14.77 1.29
C VAL A 12 0.93 13.95 1.51
N ARG A 13 -0.23 14.47 1.06
CA ARG A 13 -1.50 13.74 1.08
C ARG A 13 -1.76 13.13 -0.29
N VAL A 14 -1.84 11.81 -0.34
CA VAL A 14 -2.17 11.05 -1.56
C VAL A 14 -3.62 10.59 -1.46
N ASN A 15 -4.42 10.83 -2.49
CA ASN A 15 -5.78 10.33 -2.60
C ASN A 15 -5.95 9.63 -3.96
N CYS A 16 -6.71 8.54 -4.00
CA CYS A 16 -7.13 7.89 -5.23
C CYS A 16 -8.61 7.54 -5.08
N ILE A 17 -9.42 7.94 -6.06
CA ILE A 17 -10.86 7.67 -6.09
C ILE A 17 -11.18 6.18 -6.29
N ASP A 18 -10.23 5.43 -6.83
CA ASP A 18 -10.51 4.10 -7.39
C ASP A 18 -10.00 2.92 -6.54
N CYS A 19 -8.83 3.02 -5.89
CA CYS A 19 -8.31 1.91 -5.06
C CYS A 19 -7.19 2.32 -4.10
N LEU A 20 -7.22 1.69 -2.93
CA LEU A 20 -6.19 1.78 -1.88
C LEU A 20 -4.80 1.33 -2.36
N ASP A 21 -4.75 0.38 -3.30
CA ASP A 21 -3.49 -0.15 -3.82
C ASP A 21 -2.67 0.92 -4.54
N ARG A 22 -3.32 1.83 -5.27
CA ARG A 22 -2.65 2.94 -5.98
C ARG A 22 -2.11 3.99 -5.02
N THR A 23 -2.85 4.29 -3.93
CA THR A 23 -2.34 5.19 -2.90
C THR A 23 -1.15 4.57 -2.17
N ASN A 24 -1.24 3.28 -1.81
CA ASN A 24 -0.16 2.56 -1.13
C ASN A 24 1.12 2.53 -1.98
N LEU A 25 0.98 2.23 -3.27
CA LEU A 25 2.12 2.24 -4.20
C LEU A 25 2.77 3.63 -4.28
N ALA A 26 1.99 4.69 -4.48
CA ALA A 26 2.51 6.04 -4.58
C ALA A 26 3.22 6.48 -3.28
N GLN A 27 2.64 6.17 -2.12
CA GLN A 27 3.26 6.42 -0.82
C GLN A 27 4.57 5.65 -0.65
N SER A 28 4.62 4.38 -1.09
CA SER A 28 5.84 3.58 -1.03
C SER A 28 6.99 4.15 -1.86
N VAL A 29 6.69 4.79 -3.00
CA VAL A 29 7.70 5.44 -3.84
C VAL A 29 8.23 6.71 -3.16
N LEU A 30 7.34 7.53 -2.60
CA LEU A 30 7.73 8.73 -1.85
C LEU A 30 8.58 8.38 -0.63
N ALA A 31 8.21 7.32 0.09
CA ALA A 31 8.96 6.84 1.24
C ALA A 31 10.36 6.36 0.86
N ARG A 32 10.51 5.65 -0.27
CA ARG A 32 11.82 5.23 -0.77
C ARG A 32 12.70 6.42 -1.14
N TRP A 33 12.11 7.43 -1.78
CA TRP A 33 12.84 8.65 -2.12
C TRP A 33 13.34 9.36 -0.87
N MET A 34 12.48 9.54 0.15
CA MET A 34 12.92 10.14 1.42
C MET A 34 13.94 9.28 2.17
N LEU A 35 13.84 7.96 2.11
CA LEU A 35 14.84 7.06 2.70
C LEU A 35 16.23 7.31 2.11
N GLY A 36 16.32 7.52 0.79
CA GLY A 36 17.58 7.91 0.15
C GLY A 36 18.13 9.21 0.71
N VAL A 37 17.31 10.26 0.81
CA VAL A 37 17.70 11.57 1.36
C VAL A 37 18.16 11.45 2.81
N GLN A 38 17.47 10.65 3.63
CA GLN A 38 17.84 10.43 5.02
C GLN A 38 19.17 9.68 5.16
N LEU A 39 19.42 8.68 4.31
CA LEU A 39 20.68 7.94 4.29
C LEU A 39 21.86 8.82 3.85
N GLU A 40 21.64 9.71 2.88
CA GLU A 40 22.63 10.71 2.47
C GLU A 40 22.94 11.67 3.63
N ALA A 41 21.90 12.16 4.32
CA ALA A 41 22.06 13.11 5.42
C ALA A 41 22.86 12.55 6.61
N VAL A 42 22.82 11.24 6.85
CA VAL A 42 23.64 10.57 7.88
C VAL A 42 25.01 10.11 7.36
N GLY A 43 25.32 10.35 6.09
CA GLY A 43 26.59 9.97 5.46
C GLY A 43 26.74 8.47 5.18
N ALA A 44 25.63 7.72 5.16
CA ALA A 44 25.65 6.29 4.88
C ALA A 44 25.76 5.96 3.38
N VAL A 45 25.39 6.91 2.51
CA VAL A 45 25.43 6.74 1.05
C VAL A 45 25.90 8.03 0.37
N THR A 46 26.51 7.86 -0.80
CA THR A 46 26.88 8.98 -1.69
C THR A 46 25.67 9.51 -2.47
N PRO A 47 25.73 10.73 -3.03
CA PRO A 47 24.65 11.27 -3.86
C PRO A 47 24.28 10.37 -5.05
N SER A 48 25.27 9.70 -5.66
CA SER A 48 25.02 8.74 -6.75
C SER A 48 24.30 7.47 -6.29
N GLU A 49 24.60 7.00 -5.08
CA GLU A 49 23.93 5.84 -4.49
C GLU A 49 22.51 6.18 -4.03
N ARG A 50 22.29 7.39 -3.51
CA ARG A 50 20.96 7.91 -3.20
C ARG A 50 20.04 7.85 -4.41
N ASP A 51 20.52 8.32 -5.57
CA ASP A 51 19.73 8.32 -6.80
C ASP A 51 19.41 6.89 -7.23
N ALA A 52 20.38 5.98 -7.13
CA ALA A 52 20.15 4.56 -7.42
C ALA A 52 19.12 3.92 -6.47
N ILE A 53 19.13 4.26 -5.17
CA ILE A 53 18.14 3.77 -4.19
C ILE A 53 16.75 4.35 -4.50
N SER A 54 16.69 5.65 -4.76
CA SER A 54 15.44 6.38 -5.03
C SER A 54 14.73 5.84 -6.29
N HIS A 55 15.50 5.56 -7.35
CA HIS A 55 14.99 4.98 -8.59
C HIS A 55 14.83 3.46 -8.54
N GLY A 56 15.28 2.79 -7.48
CA GLY A 56 15.22 1.33 -7.35
C GLY A 56 16.17 0.58 -8.28
N SER A 57 17.19 1.24 -8.84
CA SER A 57 18.22 0.64 -9.70
C SER A 57 19.45 0.16 -8.93
N ALA A 58 19.51 0.40 -7.62
CA ALA A 58 20.64 0.05 -6.78
C ALA A 58 20.76 -1.47 -6.50
N HIS A 59 21.40 -2.20 -7.41
CA HIS A 59 21.73 -3.63 -7.21
C HIS A 59 22.58 -3.89 -5.97
N CYS A 60 23.44 -2.93 -5.57
CA CYS A 60 24.28 -3.03 -4.38
C CYS A 60 23.46 -2.99 -3.06
N PHE A 61 22.20 -2.52 -3.12
CA PHE A 61 21.30 -2.36 -1.97
C PHE A 61 20.10 -3.32 -2.05
N SER A 62 20.29 -4.51 -2.62
CA SER A 62 19.23 -5.50 -2.80
C SER A 62 18.48 -5.82 -1.50
N LEU A 63 19.19 -6.03 -0.39
CA LEU A 63 18.59 -6.30 0.92
C LEU A 63 17.71 -5.15 1.42
N LEU A 64 18.16 -3.90 1.23
CA LEU A 64 17.37 -2.71 1.60
C LEU A 64 16.10 -2.62 0.75
N GLN A 65 16.21 -2.91 -0.55
CA GLN A 65 15.06 -2.90 -1.45
C GLN A 65 14.06 -4.02 -1.13
N GLU A 66 14.55 -5.22 -0.80
CA GLU A 66 13.71 -6.35 -0.39
C GLU A 66 13.00 -6.05 0.92
N GLY A 67 13.71 -5.53 1.92
CA GLY A 67 13.12 -5.10 3.19
C GLY A 67 12.08 -4.01 3.01
N HIS A 68 12.37 -2.99 2.19
CA HIS A 68 11.40 -1.94 1.85
C HIS A 68 10.16 -2.53 1.18
N LYS A 69 10.31 -3.42 0.20
CA LYS A 69 9.18 -4.07 -0.47
C LYS A 69 8.35 -4.89 0.52
N GLY A 70 8.98 -5.64 1.41
CA GLY A 70 8.31 -6.42 2.45
C GLY A 70 7.47 -5.55 3.38
N ILE A 71 8.07 -4.50 3.96
CA ILE A 71 7.37 -3.58 4.87
C ILE A 71 6.16 -2.93 4.20
N TRP A 72 6.30 -2.50 2.94
CA TRP A 72 5.20 -1.85 2.21
C TRP A 72 4.12 -2.84 1.72
N ALA A 73 4.46 -4.11 1.54
CA ALA A 73 3.48 -5.16 1.30
C ALA A 73 2.66 -5.41 2.57
N ASP A 74 3.33 -5.59 3.73
CA ASP A 74 2.66 -5.80 5.02
C ASP A 74 1.80 -4.59 5.42
N HIS A 75 2.27 -3.37 5.13
CA HIS A 75 1.48 -2.15 5.33
C HIS A 75 0.22 -2.16 4.45
N GLY A 76 0.35 -2.51 3.17
CA GLY A 76 -0.79 -2.64 2.26
C GLY A 76 -1.82 -3.67 2.74
N ASP A 77 -1.36 -4.83 3.23
CA ASP A 77 -2.21 -5.88 3.78
C ASP A 77 -2.95 -5.43 5.04
N ALA A 78 -2.26 -4.73 5.94
CA ALA A 78 -2.87 -4.19 7.15
C ALA A 78 -3.96 -3.15 6.84
N VAL A 79 -3.70 -2.24 5.88
CA VAL A 79 -4.69 -1.22 5.51
C VAL A 79 -5.85 -1.84 4.73
N SER A 80 -5.61 -2.83 3.86
CA SER A 80 -6.69 -3.58 3.19
C SER A 80 -7.56 -4.32 4.21
N MET A 81 -6.96 -4.92 5.24
CA MET A 81 -7.71 -5.58 6.31
C MET A 81 -8.62 -4.61 7.05
N GLN A 82 -8.15 -3.40 7.35
CA GLN A 82 -8.96 -2.37 8.02
C GLN A 82 -10.10 -1.85 7.14
N TYR A 83 -9.86 -1.64 5.85
CA TYR A 83 -10.85 -1.05 4.94
C TYR A 83 -11.86 -2.04 4.37
N ALA A 84 -11.42 -3.27 4.08
CA ALA A 84 -12.23 -4.27 3.38
C ALA A 84 -12.46 -5.56 4.18
N GLY A 85 -11.88 -5.68 5.39
CA GLY A 85 -11.99 -6.89 6.20
C GLY A 85 -11.25 -8.11 5.64
N SER A 86 -10.38 -7.92 4.64
CA SER A 86 -9.63 -8.99 3.98
C SER A 86 -8.22 -8.54 3.60
N GLN A 87 -7.28 -9.50 3.48
CA GLN A 87 -5.94 -9.23 2.95
C GLN A 87 -6.00 -8.64 1.53
N ALA A 88 -4.93 -7.97 1.11
CA ALA A 88 -4.87 -7.39 -0.23
C ALA A 88 -4.80 -8.51 -1.28
N LEU A 89 -5.56 -8.34 -2.36
CA LEU A 89 -5.51 -9.27 -3.49
C LEU A 89 -4.11 -9.21 -4.11
N ARG A 90 -3.48 -10.37 -4.34
CA ARG A 90 -2.12 -10.55 -4.89
C ARG A 90 -0.94 -10.20 -3.97
N SER A 91 -1.09 -10.28 -2.64
CA SER A 91 0.03 -10.10 -1.69
C SER A 91 1.26 -10.96 -2.04
N ASP A 92 1.06 -12.20 -2.51
CA ASP A 92 2.16 -13.10 -2.90
C ASP A 92 2.94 -12.65 -4.14
N LEU A 93 2.28 -11.93 -5.07
CA LEU A 93 2.93 -11.36 -6.24
C LEU A 93 3.77 -10.14 -5.86
N ALA A 94 3.29 -9.33 -4.91
CA ALA A 94 4.01 -8.18 -4.38
C ALA A 94 5.25 -8.60 -3.56
N ARG A 95 5.14 -9.71 -2.81
CA ARG A 95 6.20 -10.22 -1.93
C ARG A 95 7.28 -11.04 -2.66
N THR A 96 6.88 -11.86 -3.63
CA THR A 96 7.78 -12.90 -4.19
C THR A 96 8.01 -12.78 -5.70
N GLY A 97 7.28 -11.90 -6.39
CA GLY A 97 7.36 -11.75 -7.85
C GLY A 97 6.89 -12.97 -8.65
N LYS A 98 6.45 -14.05 -7.99
CA LYS A 98 5.92 -15.28 -8.59
C LYS A 98 4.55 -15.59 -8.02
N ARG A 99 3.60 -15.92 -8.89
CA ARG A 99 2.27 -16.40 -8.49
C ARG A 99 2.38 -17.80 -7.90
N THR A 100 2.01 -17.94 -6.63
CA THR A 100 1.88 -19.24 -5.96
C THR A 100 0.43 -19.70 -6.01
N LEU A 101 0.20 -21.00 -6.20
CA LEU A 101 -1.15 -21.60 -6.24
C LEU A 101 -1.97 -21.30 -4.97
N HIS A 102 -1.30 -21.22 -3.81
CA HIS A 102 -1.91 -20.84 -2.54
C HIS A 102 -2.46 -19.40 -2.55
N GLY A 103 -1.71 -18.46 -3.13
CA GLY A 103 -2.14 -17.06 -3.29
C GLY A 103 -3.34 -16.90 -4.20
N VAL A 104 -3.42 -17.70 -5.26
CA VAL A 104 -4.59 -17.70 -6.16
C VAL A 104 -5.85 -18.20 -5.43
N LEU A 105 -5.71 -19.19 -4.54
CA LEU A 105 -6.82 -19.69 -3.72
C LEU A 105 -7.24 -18.66 -2.66
N ALA A 106 -6.27 -18.03 -1.97
CA ALA A 106 -6.54 -16.98 -0.99
C ALA A 106 -7.22 -15.75 -1.64
N ASP A 107 -6.75 -15.35 -2.82
CA ASP A 107 -7.38 -14.31 -3.65
C ASP A 107 -8.80 -14.71 -4.06
N GLY A 108 -9.02 -15.99 -4.37
CA GLY A 108 -10.34 -16.54 -4.70
C GLY A 108 -11.32 -16.45 -3.52
N VAL A 109 -10.89 -16.82 -2.32
CA VAL A 109 -11.72 -16.71 -1.10
C VAL A 109 -12.03 -15.24 -0.78
N CYS A 110 -11.04 -14.35 -0.86
CA CYS A 110 -11.27 -12.91 -0.68
C CYS A 110 -12.23 -12.36 -1.73
N SER A 111 -12.12 -12.80 -2.99
CA SER A 111 -13.02 -12.38 -4.07
C SER A 111 -14.45 -12.87 -3.85
N VAL A 112 -14.64 -14.10 -3.39
CA VAL A 112 -15.96 -14.66 -3.04
C VAL A 112 -16.55 -13.94 -1.82
N GLN A 113 -15.76 -13.69 -0.78
CA GLN A 113 -16.21 -12.94 0.40
C GLN A 113 -16.64 -11.52 0.03
N ARG A 114 -15.85 -10.82 -0.79
CA ARG A 114 -16.20 -9.48 -1.30
C ARG A 114 -17.42 -9.52 -2.23
N TYR A 115 -17.54 -10.54 -3.07
CA TYR A 115 -18.70 -10.74 -3.95
C TYR A 115 -19.97 -10.99 -3.14
N ILE A 116 -19.94 -11.91 -2.16
CA ILE A 116 -21.08 -12.19 -1.28
C ILE A 116 -21.46 -10.93 -0.50
N SER A 117 -20.48 -10.22 0.07
CA SER A 117 -20.72 -8.98 0.82
C SER A 117 -21.38 -7.92 -0.07
N LYS A 118 -20.89 -7.76 -1.30
CA LYS A 118 -21.40 -6.79 -2.26
C LYS A 118 -22.71 -7.18 -2.93
N ASN A 119 -23.04 -8.46 -3.06
CA ASN A 119 -24.29 -8.88 -3.75
C ASN A 119 -25.44 -9.17 -2.78
N LEU A 120 -25.17 -9.56 -1.53
CA LEU A 120 -26.23 -9.90 -0.56
C LEU A 120 -26.59 -8.75 0.38
N PHE A 121 -25.64 -7.88 0.72
CA PHE A 121 -25.87 -6.79 1.68
C PHE A 121 -26.04 -5.42 1.01
N ASP A 122 -25.66 -5.27 -0.26
CA ASP A 122 -25.75 -3.99 -0.96
C ASP A 122 -27.18 -3.71 -1.42
N SER A 123 -27.90 -4.70 -2.00
CA SER A 123 -29.30 -4.52 -2.41
C SER A 123 -30.24 -4.19 -1.25
N SER A 124 -30.09 -4.86 -0.11
CA SER A 124 -30.92 -4.63 1.08
C SER A 124 -30.62 -3.28 1.75
N LEU A 125 -29.38 -2.80 1.69
CA LEU A 125 -29.02 -1.45 2.17
C LEU A 125 -29.47 -0.36 1.18
N GLN A 126 -29.45 -0.63 -0.12
CA GLN A 126 -29.94 0.27 -1.16
C GLN A 126 -31.46 0.45 -1.04
N ASP A 127 -32.21 -0.65 -0.88
CA ASP A 127 -33.66 -0.63 -0.66
C ASP A 127 -34.06 0.12 0.62
N MET A 128 -33.29 -0.05 1.72
CA MET A 128 -33.54 0.71 2.95
C MET A 128 -33.21 2.20 2.81
N THR A 129 -32.16 2.54 2.05
CA THR A 129 -31.79 3.93 1.80
C THR A 129 -32.82 4.64 0.92
N ASP A 130 -33.34 3.95 -0.10
CA ASP A 130 -34.43 4.46 -0.94
C ASP A 130 -35.74 4.61 -0.14
N MET A 131 -36.05 3.68 0.77
CA MET A 131 -37.20 3.80 1.67
C MET A 131 -37.09 5.02 2.61
N ILE A 132 -35.90 5.32 3.13
CA ILE A 132 -35.68 6.45 4.05
C ILE A 132 -35.66 7.79 3.32
N THR A 133 -35.16 7.82 2.08
CA THR A 133 -34.97 9.08 1.35
C THR A 133 -36.17 9.47 0.48
N SER A 134 -37.12 8.58 0.22
CA SER A 134 -38.38 8.87 -0.49
C SER A 134 -38.21 9.65 -1.81
N VAL A 135 -37.10 9.44 -2.52
CA VAL A 135 -36.92 9.97 -3.88
C VAL A 135 -37.27 8.83 -4.84
N PRO A 136 -38.39 8.90 -5.57
CA PRO A 136 -38.66 7.94 -6.62
C PRO A 136 -37.68 8.19 -7.78
N THR A 137 -36.97 7.16 -8.22
CA THR A 137 -36.33 7.13 -9.56
C THR A 137 -37.37 7.02 -10.65
#